data_AF-A0A537P2R2-F1
#
_entry.id   AF-A0A537P2R2-F1
#
_cell.length_a   1.000
_cell.length_b   1.000
_cell.length_c   1.000
_cell.angle_alpha   90.00
_cell.angle_beta   90.00
_cell.angle_gamma   90.00
#
_symmetry.space_group_name_H-M   'P 1'
#
loop_
_entity.id
_entity.type
_entity.pdbx_description
1 polymer ?
#
loop_
_entity_poly.entity_id
_entity_poly.type
_entity_poly.pdbx_seq_one_letter_code
_entity_poly.pdbx_strand_id
1 'polypeptide(L)'
;GDGGMTQEERGHSKTLVYQYLPSRYGMNPDDLRKADAIEVVVGQGAKPGGGGMLLGQKISDRVAQMRCLPKGIDQRSASRHPDWTGPDDLEIKLHELREITNWEKPIYIKVGGARPYYDTALAVKSGADVVVVDGMQGGTAATQEVFIEHVGQPTLACIRPAVQALQELGMHRKVQLIVSGGIRNGADVAKALALGADAVSIGTAALVALGDNDPHLEEEYQKLGTTAGAYDDWHEGRDPAGITTQDPELAKRLDPKLAGRRLANYLKVMTLEAQTIARACGKNHVHNLEPEDLVALTVEAAAMAQVPLAGTSWIPGKSGY
;
A
#
# COMPACT_ATOMS: atom_id res chain seq x y z
N GLY A 1 -8.20 -5.34 -3.05
CA GLY A 1 -8.32 -3.93 -3.48
C GLY A 1 -9.73 -3.43 -3.28
N ASP A 2 -10.00 -2.17 -3.56
CA ASP A 2 -11.30 -1.50 -3.37
C ASP A 2 -12.49 -2.07 -4.19
N GLY A 3 -12.28 -3.10 -5.01
CA GLY A 3 -13.27 -3.63 -5.96
C GLY A 3 -14.10 -4.81 -5.48
N GLY A 4 -13.83 -5.34 -4.29
CA GLY A 4 -14.31 -6.66 -3.89
C GLY A 4 -13.37 -7.78 -4.35
N MET A 5 -13.90 -9.00 -4.48
CA MET A 5 -13.17 -10.18 -4.94
C MET A 5 -13.88 -10.78 -6.15
N THR A 6 -13.17 -10.88 -7.27
CA THR A 6 -13.64 -11.65 -8.43
C THR A 6 -13.27 -13.13 -8.29
N GLN A 7 -13.98 -14.00 -9.03
CA GLN A 7 -13.66 -15.43 -9.07
C GLN A 7 -12.27 -15.65 -9.70
N GLU A 8 -11.92 -14.86 -10.70
CA GLU A 8 -10.64 -14.92 -11.40
C GLU A 8 -9.49 -14.53 -10.48
N GLU A 9 -9.61 -13.44 -9.71
CA GLU A 9 -8.60 -13.05 -8.72
C GLU A 9 -8.41 -14.16 -7.68
N ARG A 10 -9.50 -14.69 -7.10
CA ARG A 10 -9.36 -15.76 -6.11
C ARG A 10 -8.77 -17.02 -6.70
N GLY A 11 -9.18 -17.42 -7.91
CA GLY A 11 -8.73 -18.62 -8.60
C GLY A 11 -7.26 -18.57 -9.04
N HIS A 12 -6.72 -17.38 -9.29
CA HIS A 12 -5.33 -17.19 -9.70
C HIS A 12 -4.39 -16.77 -8.56
N SER A 13 -4.91 -16.46 -7.37
CA SER A 13 -4.11 -16.10 -6.21
C SER A 13 -3.87 -17.27 -5.27
N LYS A 14 -2.61 -17.54 -4.94
CA LYS A 14 -2.25 -18.39 -3.79
C LYS A 14 -2.61 -17.71 -2.46
N THR A 15 -2.39 -16.41 -2.38
CA THR A 15 -2.68 -15.57 -1.21
C THR A 15 -3.41 -14.32 -1.67
N LEU A 16 -4.48 -13.95 -0.98
CA LEU A 16 -5.29 -12.78 -1.30
C LEU A 16 -5.75 -12.09 0.01
N VAL A 17 -5.33 -10.83 0.15
CA VAL A 17 -5.76 -9.93 1.23
C VAL A 17 -6.99 -9.15 0.75
N TYR A 18 -8.13 -9.36 1.40
CA TYR A 18 -9.37 -8.70 1.03
C TYR A 18 -9.49 -7.35 1.73
N GLN A 19 -9.77 -6.27 0.99
CA GLN A 19 -9.92 -4.95 1.60
C GLN A 19 -11.37 -4.65 2.01
N TYR A 20 -11.55 -4.30 3.27
CA TYR A 20 -12.82 -3.88 3.85
C TYR A 20 -12.86 -2.35 3.94
N LEU A 21 -13.62 -1.73 3.03
CA LEU A 21 -13.62 -0.28 2.78
C LEU A 21 -14.76 0.47 3.47
N PRO A 22 -14.65 1.78 3.70
CA PRO A 22 -15.70 2.63 4.27
C PRO A 22 -17.10 2.47 3.66
N SER A 23 -17.18 2.35 2.34
CA SER A 23 -18.48 2.27 1.62
C SER A 23 -18.95 0.86 1.29
N ARG A 24 -18.20 -0.18 1.66
CA ARG A 24 -18.59 -1.60 1.48
C ARG A 24 -18.92 -2.00 0.03
N TYR A 25 -18.42 -1.26 -0.96
CA TYR A 25 -18.62 -1.63 -2.37
C TYR A 25 -18.04 -3.01 -2.64
N GLY A 26 -18.86 -3.89 -3.24
CA GLY A 26 -18.48 -5.27 -3.55
C GLY A 26 -18.21 -6.14 -2.32
N MET A 27 -18.60 -5.70 -1.12
CA MET A 27 -18.40 -6.49 0.11
C MET A 27 -19.40 -7.63 0.20
N ASN A 28 -18.87 -8.84 0.30
CA ASN A 28 -19.63 -10.06 0.52
C ASN A 28 -18.99 -10.90 1.64
N PRO A 29 -19.74 -11.29 2.70
CA PRO A 29 -19.25 -12.16 3.75
C PRO A 29 -18.63 -13.49 3.26
N ASP A 30 -19.14 -14.06 2.16
CA ASP A 30 -18.58 -15.29 1.61
C ASP A 30 -17.17 -15.08 1.05
N ASP A 31 -16.88 -13.90 0.53
CA ASP A 31 -15.55 -13.58 0.01
C ASP A 31 -14.57 -13.24 1.15
N LEU A 32 -15.06 -12.64 2.24
CA LEU A 32 -14.29 -12.49 3.48
C LEU A 32 -13.81 -13.85 4.02
N ARG A 33 -14.68 -14.87 4.01
CA ARG A 33 -14.32 -16.24 4.44
C ARG A 33 -13.30 -16.92 3.52
N LYS A 34 -13.31 -16.60 2.23
CA LYS A 34 -12.36 -17.13 1.23
C LYS A 34 -11.03 -16.38 1.18
N ALA A 35 -10.92 -15.23 1.84
CA ALA A 35 -9.70 -14.45 1.90
C ALA A 35 -8.65 -15.15 2.78
N ASP A 36 -7.37 -14.78 2.60
CA ASP A 36 -6.27 -15.24 3.46
C ASP A 36 -5.98 -14.25 4.59
N ALA A 37 -6.43 -13.00 4.43
CA ALA A 37 -6.44 -11.95 5.44
C ALA A 37 -7.49 -10.89 5.07
N ILE A 38 -7.92 -10.09 6.05
CA ILE A 38 -8.81 -8.95 5.84
C ILE A 38 -8.06 -7.68 6.20
N GLU A 39 -7.99 -6.72 5.28
CA GLU A 39 -7.41 -5.40 5.53
C GLU A 39 -8.50 -4.34 5.66
N VAL A 40 -8.72 -3.85 6.87
CA VAL A 40 -9.60 -2.72 7.15
C VAL A 40 -8.89 -1.44 6.74
N VAL A 41 -9.43 -0.75 5.73
CA VAL A 41 -8.80 0.43 5.13
C VAL A 41 -9.32 1.69 5.80
N VAL A 42 -8.55 2.24 6.72
CA VAL A 42 -8.84 3.54 7.35
C VAL A 42 -8.38 4.69 6.45
N GLY A 43 -7.25 4.52 5.76
CA GLY A 43 -6.75 5.49 4.80
C GLY A 43 -5.67 4.92 3.87
N GLN A 44 -5.29 5.69 2.86
CA GLN A 44 -4.22 5.37 1.93
C GLN A 44 -3.27 6.56 1.76
N GLY A 45 -2.02 6.29 1.37
CA GLY A 45 -0.96 7.30 1.27
C GLY A 45 -1.32 8.50 0.39
N ALA A 46 -1.89 8.26 -0.79
CA ALA A 46 -2.25 9.31 -1.75
C ALA A 46 -3.40 10.24 -1.29
N LYS A 47 -4.19 9.82 -0.30
CA LYS A 47 -5.35 10.55 0.20
C LYS A 47 -5.75 10.09 1.61
N PRO A 48 -4.92 10.35 2.64
CA PRO A 48 -5.08 9.76 3.97
C PRO A 48 -6.45 10.01 4.63
N GLY A 49 -7.05 11.18 4.39
CA GLY A 49 -8.38 11.56 4.87
C GLY A 49 -9.50 11.52 3.82
N GLY A 50 -9.22 10.96 2.64
CA GLY A 50 -10.16 10.86 1.53
C GLY A 50 -10.79 9.48 1.40
N GLY A 51 -11.78 9.36 0.52
CA GLY A 51 -12.37 8.08 0.13
C GLY A 51 -11.87 7.56 -1.22
N GLY A 52 -12.01 6.26 -1.46
CA GLY A 52 -11.88 5.65 -2.79
C GLY A 52 -12.72 6.38 -3.85
N MET A 53 -12.19 6.48 -5.06
CA MET A 53 -12.85 7.16 -6.19
C MET A 53 -12.71 6.30 -7.44
N LEU A 54 -13.79 6.16 -8.20
CA LEU A 54 -13.78 5.54 -9.52
C LEU A 54 -14.72 6.33 -10.43
N LEU A 55 -14.19 6.93 -11.49
CA LEU A 55 -14.99 7.74 -12.41
C LEU A 55 -15.95 6.87 -13.21
N GLY A 56 -17.12 7.45 -13.55
CA GLY A 56 -18.23 6.76 -14.20
C GLY A 56 -17.86 6.07 -15.51
N GLN A 57 -16.94 6.63 -16.28
CA GLN A 57 -16.42 6.02 -17.50
C GLN A 57 -15.70 4.68 -17.26
N LYS A 58 -15.21 4.43 -16.04
CA LYS A 58 -14.62 3.16 -15.61
C LYS A 58 -15.63 2.27 -14.87
N ILE A 59 -16.90 2.65 -14.84
CA ILE A 59 -17.98 1.85 -14.25
C ILE A 59 -18.71 1.16 -15.42
N SER A 60 -18.07 0.10 -15.92
CA SER A 60 -18.64 -0.84 -16.87
C SER A 60 -19.81 -1.62 -16.26
N ASP A 61 -20.59 -2.34 -17.08
CA ASP A 61 -21.72 -3.14 -16.57
C ASP A 61 -21.28 -4.17 -15.53
N ARG A 62 -20.10 -4.77 -15.73
CA ARG A 62 -19.48 -5.70 -14.77
C ARG A 62 -19.16 -5.00 -13.45
N VAL A 63 -18.52 -3.83 -13.50
CA VAL A 63 -18.14 -3.08 -12.28
C VAL A 63 -19.38 -2.58 -11.54
N ALA A 64 -20.37 -2.06 -12.27
CA ALA A 64 -21.67 -1.64 -11.75
C ALA A 64 -22.35 -2.78 -10.98
N GLN A 65 -22.42 -3.98 -11.57
CA GLN A 65 -23.00 -5.16 -10.94
C GLN A 65 -22.24 -5.56 -9.68
N MET A 66 -20.90 -5.63 -9.75
CA MET A 66 -20.06 -6.00 -8.61
C MET A 66 -20.23 -5.03 -7.43
N ARG A 67 -20.40 -3.74 -7.70
CA ARG A 67 -20.44 -2.70 -6.67
C ARG A 67 -21.85 -2.26 -6.28
N CYS A 68 -22.88 -2.86 -6.88
CA CYS A 68 -24.28 -2.45 -6.71
C CYS A 68 -24.48 -0.95 -7.02
N LEU A 69 -23.87 -0.48 -8.10
CA LEU A 69 -23.91 0.91 -8.55
C LEU A 69 -24.54 1.05 -9.94
N PRO A 70 -25.16 2.19 -10.27
CA PRO A 70 -25.55 2.48 -11.64
C PRO A 70 -24.33 2.62 -12.56
N LYS A 71 -24.42 2.09 -13.78
CA LYS A 71 -23.40 2.28 -14.82
C LYS A 71 -23.17 3.77 -15.11
N GLY A 72 -21.91 4.16 -15.33
CA GLY A 72 -21.59 5.51 -15.79
C GLY A 72 -21.63 6.61 -14.71
N ILE A 73 -21.98 6.27 -13.47
CA ILE A 73 -22.06 7.23 -12.36
C ILE A 73 -20.81 7.14 -11.51
N ASP A 74 -20.12 8.27 -11.29
CA ASP A 74 -18.95 8.35 -10.42
C ASP A 74 -19.19 7.70 -9.06
N GLN A 75 -18.31 6.79 -8.67
CA GLN A 75 -18.25 6.28 -7.32
C GLN A 75 -17.37 7.18 -6.47
N ARG A 76 -17.94 7.65 -5.35
CA ARG A 76 -17.21 8.33 -4.28
C ARG A 76 -17.47 7.58 -2.99
N SER A 77 -16.43 6.96 -2.44
CA SER A 77 -16.51 6.32 -1.14
C SER A 77 -16.49 7.37 -0.03
N ALA A 78 -17.13 7.06 1.10
CA ALA A 78 -17.04 7.89 2.30
C ALA A 78 -15.59 7.95 2.80
N SER A 79 -15.20 9.07 3.40
CA SER A 79 -13.88 9.25 4.02
C SER A 79 -13.74 8.57 5.39
N ARG A 80 -14.85 8.10 5.96
CA ARG A 80 -14.89 7.36 7.22
C ARG A 80 -15.84 6.18 7.10
N HIS A 81 -15.55 5.12 7.84
CA HIS A 81 -16.50 4.05 8.02
C HIS A 81 -17.74 4.60 8.76
N PRO A 82 -18.96 4.33 8.28
CA PRO A 82 -20.17 4.92 8.84
C PRO A 82 -20.61 4.27 10.16
N ASP A 83 -20.11 3.07 10.44
CA ASP A 83 -20.52 2.18 11.52
C ASP A 83 -19.55 2.16 12.71
N TRP A 84 -18.48 2.95 12.68
CA TRP A 84 -17.61 3.18 13.83
C TRP A 84 -17.02 4.59 13.79
N THR A 85 -16.78 5.19 14.96
CA THR A 85 -16.32 6.58 15.08
C THR A 85 -14.96 6.72 15.76
N GLY A 86 -14.53 5.68 16.47
CA GLY A 86 -13.27 5.68 17.20
C GLY A 86 -12.72 4.26 17.39
N PRO A 87 -11.59 4.14 18.12
CA PRO A 87 -10.91 2.86 18.32
C PRO A 87 -11.76 1.82 19.06
N ASP A 88 -12.63 2.25 19.99
CA ASP A 88 -13.46 1.32 20.77
C ASP A 88 -14.55 0.68 19.89
N ASP A 89 -15.14 1.46 18.99
CA ASP A 89 -16.08 0.95 17.98
C ASP A 89 -15.36 0.06 16.95
N LEU A 90 -14.10 0.41 16.61
CA LEU A 90 -13.28 -0.36 15.69
C LEU A 90 -12.95 -1.75 16.26
N GLU A 91 -12.69 -1.86 17.57
CA GLU A 91 -12.51 -3.14 18.26
C GLU A 91 -13.73 -4.06 18.07
N ILE A 92 -14.94 -3.52 18.27
CA ILE A 92 -16.20 -4.26 18.03
C ILE A 92 -16.30 -4.70 16.56
N LYS A 93 -15.93 -3.81 15.63
CA LYS A 93 -15.93 -4.15 14.20
C LYS A 93 -14.93 -5.25 13.87
N LEU A 94 -13.73 -5.24 14.46
CA LEU A 94 -12.76 -6.31 14.23
C LEU A 94 -13.28 -7.63 14.79
N HIS A 95 -13.90 -7.61 15.97
CA HIS A 95 -14.58 -8.78 16.55
C HIS A 95 -15.61 -9.38 15.59
N GLU A 96 -16.48 -8.55 15.00
CA GLU A 96 -17.46 -8.99 14.00
C GLU A 96 -16.79 -9.65 12.78
N LEU A 97 -15.70 -9.07 12.27
CA LEU A 97 -14.95 -9.65 11.15
C LEU A 97 -14.30 -10.99 11.52
N ARG A 98 -13.82 -11.12 12.77
CA ARG A 98 -13.30 -12.40 13.28
C ARG A 98 -14.42 -13.44 13.38
N GLU A 99 -15.59 -13.07 13.89
CA GLU A 99 -16.74 -13.96 13.94
C GLU A 99 -17.18 -14.44 12.55
N ILE A 100 -17.28 -13.53 11.56
CA ILE A 100 -17.63 -13.87 10.17
C ILE A 100 -16.68 -14.92 9.58
N THR A 101 -15.40 -14.85 9.96
CA THR A 101 -14.32 -15.69 9.46
C THR A 101 -13.95 -16.86 10.37
N ASN A 102 -14.77 -17.16 11.37
CA ASN A 102 -14.50 -18.20 12.38
C ASN A 102 -13.12 -18.05 13.04
N TRP A 103 -12.62 -16.82 13.20
CA TRP A 103 -11.34 -16.51 13.82
C TRP A 103 -10.11 -17.06 13.08
N GLU A 104 -10.27 -17.47 11.82
CA GLU A 104 -9.20 -18.11 11.04
C GLU A 104 -8.33 -17.10 10.29
N LYS A 105 -8.81 -15.87 10.09
CA LYS A 105 -8.14 -14.88 9.21
C LYS A 105 -7.52 -13.76 10.04
N PRO A 106 -6.25 -13.40 9.78
CA PRO A 106 -5.65 -12.23 10.39
C PRO A 106 -6.31 -10.95 9.84
N ILE A 107 -6.42 -9.95 10.71
CA ILE A 107 -6.98 -8.64 10.40
C ILE A 107 -5.88 -7.59 10.39
N TYR A 108 -5.76 -6.92 9.25
CA TYR A 108 -4.83 -5.83 9.03
C TYR A 108 -5.58 -4.51 9.18
N ILE A 109 -4.91 -3.48 9.69
CA ILE A 109 -5.43 -2.11 9.67
C ILE A 109 -4.48 -1.26 8.85
N LYS A 110 -4.98 -0.72 7.74
CA LYS A 110 -4.22 0.15 6.85
C LYS A 110 -4.55 1.62 7.12
N VAL A 111 -3.52 2.41 7.40
CA VAL A 111 -3.60 3.84 7.66
C VAL A 111 -2.71 4.61 6.68
N GLY A 112 -3.20 5.76 6.20
CA GLY A 112 -2.36 6.73 5.50
C GLY A 112 -1.47 7.48 6.50
N GLY A 113 -0.21 7.72 6.14
CA GLY A 113 0.76 8.38 7.01
C GLY A 113 0.29 9.77 7.43
N ALA A 114 -0.19 9.91 8.66
CA ALA A 114 -0.64 11.19 9.23
C ALA A 114 -0.11 11.37 10.66
N ARG A 115 -0.42 10.44 11.57
CA ARG A 115 0.10 10.43 12.95
C ARG A 115 0.62 9.03 13.27
N PRO A 116 1.70 8.57 12.61
CA PRO A 116 2.13 7.17 12.59
C PRO A 116 2.27 6.52 13.96
N TYR A 117 2.75 7.23 14.98
CA TYR A 117 2.79 6.72 16.36
C TYR A 117 1.38 6.42 16.89
N TYR A 118 0.49 7.43 16.88
CA TYR A 118 -0.86 7.31 17.44
C TYR A 118 -1.75 6.38 16.62
N ASP A 119 -1.67 6.45 15.29
CA ASP A 119 -2.46 5.60 14.40
C ASP A 119 -2.08 4.13 14.60
N THR A 120 -0.78 3.82 14.77
CA THR A 120 -0.31 2.48 15.10
C THR A 120 -0.76 2.04 16.50
N ALA A 121 -0.63 2.90 17.51
CA ALA A 121 -1.05 2.58 18.87
C ALA A 121 -2.56 2.29 18.95
N LEU A 122 -3.39 3.07 18.25
CA LEU A 122 -4.83 2.87 18.17
C LEU A 122 -5.18 1.59 17.41
N ALA A 123 -4.47 1.27 16.32
CA ALA A 123 -4.67 0.03 15.58
C ALA A 123 -4.38 -1.21 16.45
N VAL A 124 -3.27 -1.17 17.21
CA VAL A 124 -2.92 -2.22 18.18
C VAL A 124 -3.99 -2.34 19.26
N LYS A 125 -4.42 -1.22 19.86
CA LYS A 125 -5.50 -1.20 20.86
C LYS A 125 -6.78 -1.86 20.34
N SER A 126 -7.11 -1.61 19.07
CA SER A 126 -8.32 -2.14 18.43
C SER A 126 -8.23 -3.63 18.08
N GLY A 127 -7.08 -4.28 18.29
CA GLY A 127 -6.89 -5.72 18.06
C GLY A 127 -6.37 -6.11 16.68
N ALA A 128 -5.63 -5.22 16.01
CA ALA A 128 -4.98 -5.54 14.73
C ALA A 128 -3.91 -6.63 14.87
N ASP A 129 -3.88 -7.58 13.94
CA ASP A 129 -2.77 -8.55 13.83
C ASP A 129 -1.60 -7.95 13.04
N VAL A 130 -1.91 -7.02 12.13
CA VAL A 130 -0.94 -6.32 11.27
C VAL A 130 -1.35 -4.85 11.14
N VAL A 131 -0.38 -3.95 11.23
CA VAL A 131 -0.55 -2.53 10.92
C VAL A 131 0.15 -2.23 9.61
N VAL A 132 -0.57 -1.63 8.66
CA VAL A 132 -0.03 -1.17 7.38
C VAL A 132 0.03 0.35 7.38
N VAL A 133 1.24 0.91 7.34
CA VAL A 133 1.48 2.35 7.29
C VAL A 133 1.86 2.74 5.87
N ASP A 134 1.00 3.53 5.22
CA ASP A 134 1.13 3.93 3.82
C ASP A 134 1.54 5.40 3.72
N GLY A 135 2.80 5.68 3.40
CA GLY A 135 3.31 7.05 3.27
C GLY A 135 2.74 7.79 2.06
N MET A 136 2.90 9.12 2.03
CA MET A 136 2.33 10.00 0.99
C MET A 136 2.70 9.62 -0.44
N GLN A 137 3.82 8.91 -0.64
CA GLN A 137 4.26 8.36 -1.93
C GLN A 137 3.43 7.15 -2.40
N GLY A 138 2.33 6.81 -1.72
CA GLY A 138 1.35 5.82 -2.17
C GLY A 138 0.69 6.27 -3.48
N GLY A 139 0.55 5.36 -4.44
CA GLY A 139 -0.12 5.64 -5.71
C GLY A 139 -1.65 5.68 -5.59
N THR A 140 -2.29 6.28 -6.58
CA THR A 140 -3.76 6.24 -6.75
C THR A 140 -4.11 6.44 -8.21
N ALA A 141 -5.20 5.81 -8.66
CA ALA A 141 -5.72 6.05 -10.00
C ALA A 141 -6.60 7.31 -10.07
N ALA A 142 -7.21 7.72 -8.95
CA ALA A 142 -8.13 8.86 -8.92
C ALA A 142 -8.21 9.50 -7.53
N THR A 143 -7.90 10.78 -7.45
CA THR A 143 -8.14 11.68 -6.32
C THR A 143 -7.92 13.12 -6.77
N GLN A 144 -8.23 14.10 -5.93
CA GLN A 144 -7.87 15.50 -6.16
C GLN A 144 -6.36 15.70 -5.99
N GLU A 145 -5.73 16.45 -6.91
CA GLU A 145 -4.30 16.76 -6.91
C GLU A 145 -3.82 17.36 -5.57
N VAL A 146 -4.64 18.21 -4.96
CA VAL A 146 -4.36 18.79 -3.63
C VAL A 146 -4.09 17.74 -2.55
N PHE A 147 -4.69 16.54 -2.65
CA PHE A 147 -4.38 15.43 -1.72
C PHE A 147 -3.01 14.83 -2.00
N ILE A 148 -2.69 14.59 -3.28
CA ILE A 148 -1.42 13.97 -3.69
C ILE A 148 -0.25 14.87 -3.28
N GLU A 149 -0.36 16.16 -3.55
CA GLU A 149 0.75 17.12 -3.40
C GLU A 149 0.90 17.67 -1.98
N HIS A 150 -0.17 17.67 -1.17
CA HIS A 150 -0.17 18.44 0.09
C HIS A 150 -0.67 17.68 1.32
N VAL A 151 -1.07 16.41 1.20
CA VAL A 151 -1.63 15.66 2.34
C VAL A 151 -0.84 14.37 2.60
N GLY A 152 -0.46 14.17 3.87
CA GLY A 152 0.21 12.98 4.35
C GLY A 152 1.64 13.25 4.81
N GLN A 153 2.33 12.18 5.21
CA GLN A 153 3.71 12.21 5.65
C GLN A 153 4.60 11.35 4.73
N PRO A 154 5.86 11.74 4.51
CA PRO A 154 6.83 10.92 3.78
C PRO A 154 6.97 9.52 4.39
N THR A 155 6.96 8.47 3.57
CA THR A 155 7.08 7.07 4.02
C THR A 155 8.21 6.89 5.03
N LEU A 156 9.38 7.46 4.75
CA LEU A 156 10.57 7.34 5.60
C LEU A 156 10.33 7.89 7.02
N ALA A 157 9.60 9.00 7.14
CA ALA A 157 9.28 9.65 8.41
C ALA A 157 8.23 8.87 9.22
N CYS A 158 7.46 7.99 8.58
CA CYS A 158 6.41 7.23 9.25
C CYS A 158 6.92 5.98 9.98
N ILE A 159 8.03 5.39 9.54
CA ILE A 159 8.46 4.05 10.00
C ILE A 159 8.85 4.07 11.48
N ARG A 160 9.77 4.95 11.88
CA ARG A 160 10.29 4.95 13.26
C ARG A 160 9.24 5.31 14.31
N PRO A 161 8.35 6.30 14.11
CA PRO A 161 7.26 6.54 15.05
C PRO A 161 6.30 5.34 15.21
N ALA A 162 6.00 4.61 14.12
CA ALA A 162 5.19 3.40 14.19
C ALA A 162 5.90 2.27 14.95
N VAL A 163 7.19 2.06 14.68
CA VAL A 163 8.03 1.09 15.42
C VAL A 163 8.10 1.45 16.91
N GLN A 164 8.28 2.73 17.24
CA GLN A 164 8.30 3.22 18.62
C GLN A 164 6.98 2.90 19.33
N ALA A 165 5.83 3.16 18.71
CA ALA A 165 4.53 2.81 19.29
C ALA A 165 4.41 1.31 19.59
N LEU A 166 4.85 0.46 18.65
CA LEU A 166 4.86 -0.99 18.85
C LEU A 166 5.80 -1.42 19.99
N GLN A 167 6.97 -0.80 20.10
CA GLN A 167 7.93 -1.09 21.17
C GLN A 167 7.40 -0.69 22.54
N GLU A 168 6.87 0.52 22.69
CA GLU A 168 6.31 1.03 23.95
C GLU A 168 5.09 0.22 24.42
N LEU A 169 4.29 -0.31 23.49
CA LEU A 169 3.18 -1.21 23.78
C LEU A 169 3.60 -2.67 24.02
N GLY A 170 4.89 -3.00 23.89
CA GLY A 170 5.37 -4.38 24.01
C GLY A 170 4.87 -5.32 22.90
N MET A 171 4.50 -4.74 21.75
CA MET A 171 3.89 -5.41 20.59
C MET A 171 4.80 -5.48 19.37
N HIS A 172 6.01 -4.91 19.43
CA HIS A 172 6.99 -5.02 18.36
C HIS A 172 7.28 -6.49 18.02
N ARG A 173 7.14 -6.84 16.74
CA ARG A 173 7.22 -8.22 16.18
C ARG A 173 6.15 -9.20 16.67
N LYS A 174 5.16 -8.76 17.45
CA LYS A 174 3.92 -9.51 17.76
C LYS A 174 2.77 -9.07 16.86
N VAL A 175 2.62 -7.76 16.72
CA VAL A 175 1.82 -7.13 15.67
C VAL A 175 2.78 -6.73 14.56
N GLN A 176 2.58 -7.26 13.36
CA GLN A 176 3.50 -7.02 12.26
C GLN A 176 3.31 -5.60 11.70
N LEU A 177 4.40 -4.94 11.32
CA LEU A 177 4.39 -3.65 10.65
C LEU A 177 4.71 -3.82 9.16
N ILE A 178 3.75 -3.48 8.30
CA ILE A 178 3.97 -3.37 6.85
C ILE A 178 4.09 -1.90 6.48
N VAL A 179 5.11 -1.56 5.68
CA VAL A 179 5.28 -0.20 5.17
C VAL A 179 4.99 -0.17 3.67
N SER A 180 4.24 0.83 3.22
CA SER A 180 3.97 1.07 1.81
C SER A 180 4.12 2.56 1.45
N GLY A 181 4.11 2.83 0.14
CA GLY A 181 4.33 4.16 -0.42
C GLY A 181 5.77 4.36 -0.87
N GLY A 182 6.00 4.44 -2.19
CA GLY A 182 7.31 4.75 -2.76
C GLY A 182 8.41 3.68 -2.68
N ILE A 183 8.11 2.43 -2.30
CA ILE A 183 9.07 1.32 -2.29
C ILE A 183 9.26 0.79 -3.72
N ARG A 184 10.49 0.81 -4.25
CA ARG A 184 10.76 0.56 -5.68
C ARG A 184 11.77 -0.55 -5.97
N ASN A 185 12.68 -0.86 -5.06
CA ASN A 185 13.77 -1.81 -5.30
C ASN A 185 14.22 -2.47 -3.98
N GLY A 186 15.15 -3.42 -4.04
CA GLY A 186 15.59 -4.14 -2.85
C GLY A 186 16.36 -3.27 -1.84
N ALA A 187 16.94 -2.15 -2.28
CA ALA A 187 17.54 -1.18 -1.36
C ALA A 187 16.49 -0.44 -0.52
N ASP A 188 15.37 -0.07 -1.12
CA ASP A 188 14.24 0.52 -0.39
C ASP A 188 13.64 -0.50 0.59
N VAL A 189 13.54 -1.79 0.19
CA VAL A 189 13.14 -2.88 1.09
C VAL A 189 14.09 -3.01 2.28
N ALA A 190 15.40 -3.10 2.03
CA ALA A 190 16.39 -3.28 3.08
C ALA A 190 16.37 -2.11 4.08
N LYS A 191 16.22 -0.86 3.61
CA LYS A 191 16.06 0.31 4.49
C LYS A 191 14.81 0.23 5.35
N ALA A 192 13.65 -0.13 4.76
CA ALA A 192 12.40 -0.23 5.52
C ALA A 192 12.50 -1.31 6.62
N LEU A 193 13.07 -2.48 6.29
CA LEU A 193 13.29 -3.57 7.25
C LEU A 193 14.27 -3.16 8.36
N ALA A 194 15.40 -2.54 8.00
CA ALA A 194 16.38 -2.01 8.95
C ALA A 194 15.77 -1.00 9.91
N LEU A 195 14.89 -0.13 9.41
CA LEU A 195 14.18 0.85 10.24
C LEU A 195 13.12 0.22 11.16
N GLY A 196 12.82 -1.07 11.00
CA GLY A 196 12.00 -1.85 11.93
C GLY A 196 10.68 -2.38 11.36
N ALA A 197 10.44 -2.25 10.04
CA ALA A 197 9.31 -2.90 9.41
C ALA A 197 9.48 -4.44 9.37
N ASP A 198 8.38 -5.17 9.30
CA ASP A 198 8.33 -6.62 9.10
C ASP A 198 8.20 -6.97 7.61
N ALA A 199 7.50 -6.15 6.84
CA ALA A 199 7.42 -6.31 5.40
C ALA A 199 7.19 -4.97 4.70
N VAL A 200 7.27 -4.98 3.38
CA VAL A 200 6.86 -3.87 2.52
C VAL A 200 5.71 -4.28 1.62
N SER A 201 4.91 -3.31 1.20
CA SER A 201 3.94 -3.49 0.11
C SER A 201 4.28 -2.56 -1.06
N ILE A 202 4.14 -3.08 -2.27
CA ILE A 202 4.45 -2.38 -3.53
C ILE A 202 3.19 -2.29 -4.40
N GLY A 203 3.00 -1.13 -5.01
CA GLY A 203 1.90 -0.86 -5.95
C GLY A 203 2.46 -0.40 -7.29
N THR A 204 2.77 0.89 -7.41
CA THR A 204 3.26 1.50 -8.66
C THR A 204 4.44 0.77 -9.28
N ALA A 205 5.44 0.38 -8.48
CA ALA A 205 6.61 -0.29 -9.03
C ALA A 205 6.29 -1.71 -9.59
N ALA A 206 5.26 -2.38 -9.05
CA ALA A 206 4.73 -3.61 -9.63
C ALA A 206 3.98 -3.34 -10.94
N LEU A 207 3.20 -2.25 -11.03
CA LEU A 207 2.53 -1.84 -12.27
C LEU A 207 3.53 -1.51 -13.38
N VAL A 208 4.58 -0.75 -13.07
CA VAL A 208 5.69 -0.45 -14.00
C VAL A 208 6.35 -1.74 -14.48
N ALA A 209 6.58 -2.71 -13.58
CA ALA A 209 7.11 -4.01 -13.97
C ALA A 209 6.16 -4.81 -14.89
N LEU A 210 4.85 -4.63 -14.79
CA LEU A 210 3.88 -5.24 -15.72
C LEU A 210 3.97 -4.63 -17.12
N GLY A 211 4.41 -3.37 -17.24
CA GLY A 211 4.49 -2.62 -18.50
C GLY A 211 3.78 -1.27 -18.45
N ASP A 212 3.38 -0.80 -17.26
CA ASP A 212 2.85 0.54 -17.10
C ASP A 212 3.90 1.59 -17.52
N ASN A 213 3.50 2.56 -18.33
CA ASN A 213 4.40 3.60 -18.84
C ASN A 213 5.61 3.07 -19.65
N ASP A 214 5.50 1.87 -20.27
CA ASP A 214 6.59 1.26 -21.04
C ASP A 214 6.96 2.11 -22.29
N PRO A 215 8.26 2.44 -22.50
CA PRO A 215 8.72 3.20 -23.67
C PRO A 215 8.36 2.60 -25.03
N HIS A 216 8.06 1.31 -25.10
CA HIS A 216 7.55 0.70 -26.33
C HIS A 216 6.22 1.32 -26.81
N LEU A 217 5.45 1.91 -25.90
CA LEU A 217 4.15 2.53 -26.17
C LEU A 217 4.23 4.04 -26.38
N GLU A 218 5.43 4.61 -26.60
CA GLU A 218 5.63 6.06 -26.76
C GLU A 218 4.67 6.69 -27.78
N GLU A 219 4.47 6.07 -28.95
CA GLU A 219 3.55 6.58 -29.97
C GLU A 219 2.10 6.64 -29.50
N GLU A 220 1.67 5.72 -28.62
CA GLU A 220 0.33 5.73 -28.05
C GLU A 220 0.19 6.81 -26.97
N TYR A 221 1.23 7.02 -26.16
CA TYR A 221 1.25 8.09 -25.16
C TYR A 221 1.27 9.48 -25.82
N GLN A 222 2.00 9.66 -26.92
CA GLN A 222 2.00 10.90 -27.70
C GLN A 222 0.61 11.25 -28.25
N LYS A 223 -0.22 10.26 -28.62
CA LYS A 223 -1.63 10.48 -29.03
C LYS A 223 -2.50 11.02 -27.89
N LEU A 224 -2.11 10.77 -26.64
CA LEU A 224 -2.76 11.32 -25.44
C LEU A 224 -2.14 12.66 -25.00
N GLY A 225 -1.13 13.17 -25.70
CA GLY A 225 -0.46 14.43 -25.36
C GLY A 225 0.56 14.30 -24.22
N THR A 226 1.05 13.08 -23.96
CA THR A 226 2.06 12.80 -22.93
C THR A 226 3.21 11.94 -23.50
N THR A 227 4.10 11.45 -22.65
CA THR A 227 5.25 10.58 -23.00
C THR A 227 5.31 9.40 -22.04
N ALA A 228 5.94 8.30 -22.47
CA ALA A 228 6.17 7.14 -21.63
C ALA A 228 6.95 7.52 -20.37
N GLY A 229 6.49 7.06 -19.20
CA GLY A 229 7.05 7.41 -17.90
C GLY A 229 6.37 8.59 -17.22
N ALA A 230 5.49 9.32 -17.91
CA ALA A 230 4.83 10.51 -17.41
C ALA A 230 3.30 10.48 -17.52
N TYR A 231 2.69 9.42 -18.05
CA TYR A 231 1.24 9.31 -18.08
C TYR A 231 0.70 9.08 -16.66
N ASP A 232 -0.23 9.93 -16.22
CA ASP A 232 -0.84 9.91 -14.89
C ASP A 232 -2.37 10.11 -14.89
N ASP A 233 -2.99 10.27 -16.07
CA ASP A 233 -4.45 10.40 -16.25
C ASP A 233 -5.21 9.06 -16.11
N TRP A 234 -4.81 8.22 -15.15
CA TRP A 234 -5.38 6.89 -14.88
C TRP A 234 -6.89 6.89 -14.64
N HIS A 235 -7.40 8.02 -14.13
CA HIS A 235 -8.81 8.25 -13.86
C HIS A 235 -9.64 8.26 -15.15
N GLU A 236 -9.03 8.60 -16.29
CA GLU A 236 -9.66 8.59 -17.61
C GLU A 236 -9.96 7.19 -18.14
N GLY A 237 -9.20 6.18 -17.67
CA GLY A 237 -9.32 4.82 -18.17
C GLY A 237 -8.80 4.64 -19.60
N ARG A 238 -7.97 5.57 -20.10
CA ARG A 238 -7.38 5.54 -21.44
C ARG A 238 -5.97 4.94 -21.49
N ASP A 239 -5.57 4.23 -20.43
CA ASP A 239 -4.24 3.64 -20.32
C ASP A 239 -3.87 2.78 -21.54
N PRO A 240 -2.88 3.21 -22.35
CA PRO A 240 -2.41 2.47 -23.51
C PRO A 240 -1.83 1.10 -23.21
N ALA A 241 -1.31 0.89 -21.99
CA ALA A 241 -0.74 -0.39 -21.56
C ALA A 241 -1.80 -1.45 -21.25
N GLY A 242 -3.08 -1.05 -21.16
CA GLY A 242 -4.19 -1.97 -20.90
C GLY A 242 -4.26 -2.45 -19.45
N ILE A 243 -3.54 -1.81 -18.52
CA ILE A 243 -3.48 -2.18 -17.10
C ILE A 243 -4.59 -1.48 -16.32
N THR A 244 -4.72 -0.17 -16.48
CA THR A 244 -5.60 0.71 -15.68
C THR A 244 -6.82 1.19 -16.48
N THR A 245 -7.43 0.30 -17.25
CA THR A 245 -8.57 0.61 -18.14
C THR A 245 -9.77 -0.32 -17.89
N GLN A 246 -10.94 0.05 -18.41
CA GLN A 246 -12.11 -0.81 -18.55
C GLN A 246 -12.58 -0.89 -20.02
N ASP A 247 -11.83 -0.26 -20.93
CA ASP A 247 -12.06 -0.36 -22.37
C ASP A 247 -11.61 -1.76 -22.85
N PRO A 248 -12.48 -2.56 -23.48
CA PRO A 248 -12.14 -3.90 -23.93
C PRO A 248 -11.02 -3.95 -24.97
N GLU A 249 -10.87 -2.95 -25.83
CA GLU A 249 -9.82 -2.90 -26.85
C GLU A 249 -8.46 -2.53 -26.23
N LEU A 250 -8.44 -1.61 -25.28
CA LEU A 250 -7.22 -1.32 -24.52
C LEU A 250 -6.81 -2.49 -23.62
N ALA A 251 -7.76 -3.12 -22.92
CA ALA A 251 -7.49 -4.24 -22.02
C ALA A 251 -6.86 -5.45 -22.75
N LYS A 252 -7.21 -5.68 -24.02
CA LYS A 252 -6.61 -6.74 -24.86
C LYS A 252 -5.11 -6.53 -25.13
N ARG A 253 -4.58 -5.31 -24.96
CA ARG A 253 -3.17 -5.00 -25.21
C ARG A 253 -2.24 -5.63 -24.16
N LEU A 254 -2.75 -5.88 -22.95
CA LEU A 254 -1.97 -6.52 -21.89
C LEU A 254 -1.90 -8.04 -22.11
N ASP A 255 -0.70 -8.57 -22.36
CA ASP A 255 -0.45 -10.02 -22.27
C ASP A 255 -0.21 -10.41 -20.80
N PRO A 256 -1.17 -11.07 -20.13
CA PRO A 256 -1.05 -11.39 -18.71
C PRO A 256 0.08 -12.40 -18.41
N LYS A 257 0.44 -13.27 -19.37
CA LYS A 257 1.53 -14.25 -19.18
C LYS A 257 2.88 -13.56 -19.25
N LEU A 258 3.07 -12.66 -20.21
CA LEU A 258 4.30 -11.88 -20.31
C LEU A 258 4.43 -10.92 -19.12
N ALA A 259 3.36 -10.19 -18.78
CA ALA A 259 3.34 -9.28 -17.64
C ALA A 259 3.65 -10.01 -16.33
N GLY A 260 3.05 -11.20 -16.11
CA GLY A 260 3.35 -12.05 -14.96
C GLY A 260 4.82 -12.49 -14.89
N ARG A 261 5.46 -12.81 -16.03
CA ARG A 261 6.90 -13.12 -16.08
C ARG A 261 7.76 -11.90 -15.74
N ARG A 262 7.41 -10.72 -16.26
CA ARG A 262 8.13 -9.46 -15.96
C ARG A 262 8.04 -9.13 -14.47
N LEU A 263 6.84 -9.21 -13.88
CA LEU A 263 6.63 -9.01 -12.45
C LEU A 263 7.41 -10.03 -11.60
N ALA A 264 7.39 -11.31 -11.97
CA ALA A 264 8.16 -12.34 -11.26
C ALA A 264 9.68 -12.08 -11.30
N ASN A 265 10.20 -11.63 -12.44
CA ASN A 265 11.61 -11.25 -12.56
C ASN A 265 11.93 -10.04 -11.67
N TYR A 266 11.09 -9.01 -11.68
CA TYR A 266 11.24 -7.84 -10.84
C TYR A 266 11.24 -8.19 -9.33
N LEU A 267 10.28 -8.98 -8.86
CA LEU A 267 10.22 -9.45 -7.48
C LEU A 267 11.45 -10.28 -7.09
N LYS A 268 11.94 -11.12 -8.01
CA LYS A 268 13.16 -11.91 -7.80
C LYS A 268 14.38 -11.00 -7.64
N VAL A 269 14.55 -9.99 -8.50
CA VAL A 269 15.68 -9.04 -8.43
C VAL A 269 15.60 -8.22 -7.14
N MET A 270 14.43 -7.67 -6.81
CA MET A 270 14.21 -6.94 -5.55
C MET A 270 14.58 -7.78 -4.33
N THR A 271 14.23 -9.07 -4.33
CA THR A 271 14.59 -10.01 -3.26
C THR A 271 16.10 -10.21 -3.18
N LEU A 272 16.77 -10.44 -4.32
CA LEU A 272 18.22 -10.64 -4.39
C LEU A 272 19.00 -9.40 -3.94
N GLU A 273 18.55 -8.21 -4.30
CA GLU A 273 19.13 -6.94 -3.86
C GLU A 273 19.03 -6.79 -2.34
N ALA A 274 17.84 -7.00 -1.76
CA ALA A 274 17.64 -6.92 -0.31
C ALA A 274 18.52 -7.93 0.45
N GLN A 275 18.62 -9.17 -0.03
CA GLN A 275 19.51 -10.20 0.52
C GLN A 275 20.99 -9.84 0.37
N THR A 276 21.38 -9.20 -0.72
CA THR A 276 22.76 -8.76 -0.96
C THR A 276 23.15 -7.66 0.01
N ILE A 277 22.26 -6.71 0.27
CA ILE A 277 22.48 -5.66 1.28
C ILE A 277 22.57 -6.26 2.68
N ALA A 278 21.65 -7.15 3.06
CA ALA A 278 21.71 -7.83 4.35
C ALA A 278 23.05 -8.56 4.58
N ARG A 279 23.53 -9.29 3.56
CA ARG A 279 24.85 -9.95 3.61
C ARG A 279 26.01 -8.96 3.69
N ALA A 280 25.93 -7.82 2.98
CA ALA A 280 26.94 -6.77 3.06
C ALA A 280 27.03 -6.15 4.47
N CYS A 281 25.91 -6.09 5.19
CA CYS A 281 25.85 -5.70 6.61
C CYS A 281 26.23 -6.84 7.57
N GLY A 282 26.71 -7.98 7.07
CA GLY A 282 27.09 -9.14 7.90
C GLY A 282 25.90 -9.91 8.50
N LYS A 283 24.67 -9.69 8.01
CA LYS A 283 23.46 -10.35 8.50
C LYS A 283 23.17 -11.62 7.71
N ASN A 284 22.76 -12.68 8.41
CA ASN A 284 22.36 -13.96 7.81
C ASN A 284 20.87 -14.04 7.43
N HIS A 285 20.06 -13.05 7.84
CA HIS A 285 18.64 -12.93 7.50
C HIS A 285 18.25 -11.46 7.33
N VAL A 286 17.31 -11.15 6.43
CA VAL A 286 16.89 -9.76 6.15
C VAL A 286 16.21 -9.08 7.35
N HIS A 287 15.57 -9.84 8.24
CA HIS A 287 15.01 -9.32 9.50
C HIS A 287 16.06 -9.06 10.59
N ASN A 288 17.32 -9.40 10.35
CA ASN A 288 18.41 -9.06 11.27
C ASN A 288 19.05 -7.71 10.90
N LEU A 289 18.56 -7.04 9.86
CA LEU A 289 18.87 -5.65 9.58
C LEU A 289 18.33 -4.77 10.70
N GLU A 290 19.15 -3.83 11.15
CA GLU A 290 18.86 -2.93 12.26
C GLU A 290 19.15 -1.48 11.88
N PRO A 291 18.63 -0.47 12.60
CA PRO A 291 18.88 0.93 12.29
C PRO A 291 20.37 1.31 12.25
N GLU A 292 21.21 0.58 13.00
CA GLU A 292 22.65 0.75 13.08
C GLU A 292 23.38 0.34 11.79
N ASP A 293 22.72 -0.43 10.91
CA ASP A 293 23.23 -0.74 9.57
C ASP A 293 23.05 0.44 8.59
N LEU A 294 22.38 1.51 9.01
CA LEU A 294 22.09 2.69 8.20
C LEU A 294 22.84 3.92 8.69
N VAL A 295 23.14 4.81 7.75
CA VAL A 295 23.62 6.17 8.00
C VAL A 295 22.89 7.10 7.03
N ALA A 296 22.53 8.30 7.48
CA ALA A 296 21.95 9.31 6.61
C ALA A 296 23.04 10.16 5.94
N LEU A 297 22.88 10.42 4.64
CA LEU A 297 23.79 11.29 3.89
C LEU A 297 23.42 12.78 4.01
N THR A 298 22.21 13.09 4.47
CA THR A 298 21.71 14.46 4.65
C THR A 298 21.03 14.61 6.00
N VAL A 299 20.92 15.86 6.46
CA VAL A 299 20.28 16.20 7.75
C VAL A 299 18.79 15.86 7.72
N GLU A 300 18.11 16.05 6.58
CA GLU A 300 16.70 15.75 6.40
C GLU A 300 16.45 14.24 6.48
N ALA A 301 17.29 13.44 5.82
CA ALA A 301 17.22 11.99 5.92
C ALA A 301 17.47 11.51 7.36
N ALA A 302 18.44 12.10 8.05
CA ALA A 302 18.73 11.80 9.46
C ALA A 302 17.53 12.11 10.36
N ALA A 303 16.90 13.27 10.16
CA ALA A 303 15.72 13.70 10.91
C ALA A 303 14.51 12.80 10.65
N MET A 304 14.20 12.51 9.39
CA MET A 304 13.04 11.69 9.01
C MET A 304 13.20 10.23 9.45
N ALA A 305 14.32 9.60 9.11
CA ALA A 305 14.56 8.19 9.42
C ALA A 305 15.02 7.97 10.87
N GLN A 306 15.29 9.03 11.63
CA GLN A 306 15.87 8.98 12.98
C GLN A 306 17.12 8.10 13.05
N VAL A 307 18.00 8.22 12.05
CA VAL A 307 19.30 7.54 11.97
C VAL A 307 20.43 8.58 11.97
N PRO A 308 21.64 8.25 12.44
CA PRO A 308 22.73 9.22 12.53
C PRO A 308 23.16 9.79 11.16
N LEU A 309 23.57 11.07 11.15
CA LEU A 309 24.24 11.67 10.00
C LEU A 309 25.63 11.04 9.80
N ALA A 310 25.98 10.73 8.56
CA ALA A 310 27.23 10.09 8.16
C ALA A 310 28.46 10.72 8.85
N GLY A 311 29.29 9.87 9.48
CA GLY A 311 30.48 10.31 10.20
C GLY A 311 30.22 10.89 11.59
N THR A 312 28.99 10.80 12.11
CA THR A 312 28.60 11.31 13.44
C THR A 312 27.66 10.33 14.17
N SER A 313 27.44 10.54 15.46
CA SER A 313 26.33 9.93 16.22
C SER A 313 25.08 10.82 16.26
N TRP A 314 25.09 11.95 15.57
CA TRP A 314 24.08 13.00 15.71
C TRP A 314 22.82 12.67 14.91
N ILE A 315 21.67 12.75 15.59
CA ILE A 315 20.34 12.69 15.00
C ILE A 315 19.65 14.03 15.29
N PRO A 316 19.24 14.80 14.27
CA PRO A 316 18.57 16.07 14.47
C PRO A 316 17.34 15.94 15.38
N GLY A 317 17.23 16.81 16.38
CA GLY A 317 16.10 16.82 17.31
C GLY A 317 16.16 15.82 18.46
N LYS A 318 17.09 14.87 18.48
CA LYS A 318 17.37 14.04 19.68
C LYS A 318 18.44 14.70 20.55
N SER A 319 18.19 14.77 21.86
CA SER A 319 19.15 15.27 22.85
C SER A 319 19.92 14.09 23.46
N GLY A 320 21.26 14.13 23.39
CA GLY A 320 22.15 13.10 23.94
C GLY A 320 23.14 12.58 22.90
N TYR A 321 24.42 12.54 23.27
CA TYR A 321 25.47 11.81 22.54
C TYR A 321 25.42 10.33 22.91
#